data_AF-A0A972LTE8-F1
#
_entry.id   AF-A0A972LTE8-F1
#
_cell.length_a   1.000
_cell.length_b   1.000
_cell.length_c   1.000
_cell.angle_alpha   90.00
_cell.angle_beta   90.00
_cell.angle_gamma   90.00
#
_symmetry.space_group_name_H-M   'P 1'
#
loop_
_entity.id
_entity.type
_entity.pdbx_description
1 polymer ?
#
loop_
_entity_poly.entity_id
_entity_poly.type
_entity_poly.pdbx_seq_one_letter_code
_entity_poly.pdbx_strand_id
1 'polypeptide(L)'
;MSFLIRFPVLEELVGPDFKGFIHFDYFSANYSFAWNYDIKAQYYWAHLIRDMRFLLKHPDKKTKAWAEQLLDCSKKRFSAWHRRDEMTEAGFHRSILTHRDRFLEIVRKPPDSTEAGYLAARFAVILFQAEDSNEIESYDLSQDYFRFLFEAGVEPTNNHSEQQIRHCVIGRRPFYWKYGASQAQRKWPALSRVDVDRHRHL
;
A
#
# COMPACT_ATOMS: atom_id res chain seq x y z
N MET A 1 -22.95 -5.75 -16.01
CA MET A 1 -22.06 -4.76 -16.63
C MET A 1 -20.90 -4.50 -15.67
N SER A 2 -19.77 -5.19 -15.86
CA SER A 2 -18.53 -4.89 -15.13
C SER A 2 -17.88 -3.67 -15.76
N PHE A 3 -17.63 -2.63 -14.97
CA PHE A 3 -16.73 -1.55 -15.35
C PHE A 3 -15.29 -2.03 -15.14
N LEU A 4 -14.69 -2.64 -16.16
CA LEU A 4 -13.24 -2.75 -16.22
C LEU A 4 -12.72 -1.35 -16.50
N ILE A 5 -12.07 -0.73 -15.51
CA ILE A 5 -11.39 0.54 -15.73
C ILE A 5 -10.14 0.18 -16.55
N ARG A 6 -10.15 0.48 -17.85
CA ARG A 6 -8.95 0.42 -18.70
C ARG A 6 -7.99 1.55 -18.35
N PHE A 7 -6.70 1.30 -18.43
CA PHE A 7 -5.64 2.25 -18.11
C PHE A 7 -4.72 2.48 -19.33
N PRO A 8 -5.26 2.96 -20.47
CA PRO A 8 -4.55 2.93 -21.75
C PRO A 8 -3.21 3.70 -21.72
N VAL A 9 -3.14 4.78 -20.95
CA VAL A 9 -1.91 5.58 -20.80
C VAL A 9 -0.84 4.82 -20.00
N LEU A 10 -1.22 4.09 -18.96
CA LEU A 10 -0.27 3.31 -18.16
C LEU A 10 0.18 2.06 -18.90
N GLU A 11 -0.72 1.41 -19.64
CA GLU A 11 -0.41 0.28 -20.50
C GLU A 11 0.63 0.67 -21.57
N GLU A 12 0.45 1.81 -22.24
CA GLU A 12 1.39 2.34 -23.22
C GLU A 12 2.74 2.73 -22.60
N LEU A 13 2.73 3.32 -21.40
CA LEU A 13 3.94 3.79 -20.73
C LEU A 13 4.81 2.64 -20.21
N VAL A 14 4.18 1.60 -19.66
CA VAL A 14 4.87 0.46 -19.03
C VAL A 14 5.30 -0.55 -20.10
N GLY A 15 4.46 -0.78 -21.10
CA GLY A 15 4.67 -1.80 -22.12
C GLY A 15 4.47 -3.23 -21.59
N PRO A 16 4.31 -4.21 -22.49
CA PRO A 16 3.97 -5.59 -22.12
C PRO A 16 5.12 -6.35 -21.43
N ASP A 17 6.37 -5.89 -21.60
CA ASP A 17 7.57 -6.61 -21.16
C ASP A 17 8.17 -6.08 -19.85
N PHE A 18 7.47 -5.19 -19.14
CA PHE A 18 7.98 -4.63 -17.90
C PHE A 18 8.09 -5.69 -16.80
N LYS A 19 9.30 -5.90 -16.28
CA LYS A 19 9.59 -6.85 -15.19
C LYS A 19 10.03 -6.17 -13.88
N GLY A 20 9.93 -4.84 -13.83
CA GLY A 20 10.35 -4.04 -12.69
C GLY A 20 9.28 -3.89 -11.61
N PHE A 21 9.49 -2.90 -10.75
CA PHE A 21 8.55 -2.52 -9.69
C PHE A 21 8.00 -1.12 -9.95
N ILE A 22 6.70 -0.93 -9.71
CA ILE A 22 6.09 0.41 -9.77
C ILE A 22 5.73 0.86 -8.37
N HIS A 23 6.11 2.10 -8.06
CA HIS A 23 5.77 2.72 -6.79
C HIS A 23 4.42 3.44 -6.90
N PHE A 24 3.46 3.04 -6.07
CA PHE A 24 2.09 3.55 -6.12
C PHE A 24 1.65 4.16 -4.79
N ASP A 25 0.72 5.11 -4.85
CA ASP A 25 -0.16 5.33 -3.71
C ASP A 25 -1.20 4.20 -3.63
N TYR A 26 -1.76 3.95 -2.44
CA TYR A 26 -2.82 2.96 -2.29
C TYR A 26 -4.16 3.56 -2.71
N PHE A 27 -4.35 3.71 -4.02
CA PHE A 27 -5.59 4.16 -4.65
C PHE A 27 -6.20 3.02 -5.48
N SER A 28 -7.53 2.99 -5.60
CA SER A 28 -8.22 1.82 -6.16
C SER A 28 -7.86 1.52 -7.61
N ALA A 29 -7.62 2.56 -8.39
CA ALA A 29 -7.14 2.41 -9.74
C ALA A 29 -5.75 1.76 -9.81
N ASN A 30 -4.84 2.11 -8.89
CA ASN A 30 -3.46 1.65 -8.93
C ASN A 30 -3.32 0.19 -8.49
N TYR A 31 -4.03 -0.22 -7.43
CA TYR A 31 -4.00 -1.64 -7.06
C TYR A 31 -4.72 -2.52 -8.09
N SER A 32 -5.80 -2.01 -8.72
CA SER A 32 -6.49 -2.71 -9.81
C SER A 32 -5.58 -2.88 -11.02
N PHE A 33 -4.87 -1.81 -11.42
CA PHE A 33 -3.86 -1.87 -12.47
C PHE A 33 -2.76 -2.87 -12.13
N ALA A 34 -2.19 -2.80 -10.92
CA ALA A 34 -1.14 -3.72 -10.52
C ALA A 34 -1.59 -5.19 -10.59
N TRP A 35 -2.81 -5.48 -10.15
CA TRP A 35 -3.38 -6.81 -10.19
C TRP A 35 -3.66 -7.32 -11.61
N ASN A 36 -4.26 -6.49 -12.46
CA ASN A 36 -4.68 -6.91 -13.80
C ASN A 36 -3.50 -7.07 -14.77
N TYR A 37 -2.38 -6.38 -14.54
CA TYR A 37 -1.20 -6.39 -15.41
C TYR A 37 0.02 -7.10 -14.77
N ASP A 38 -0.18 -7.85 -13.69
CA ASP A 38 0.88 -8.58 -12.96
C ASP A 38 2.08 -7.68 -12.60
N ILE A 39 1.80 -6.42 -12.25
CA ILE A 39 2.84 -5.46 -11.86
C ILE A 39 3.14 -5.63 -10.39
N LYS A 40 4.40 -5.89 -10.09
CA LYS A 40 4.92 -5.91 -8.72
C LYS A 40 4.92 -4.49 -8.14
N ALA A 41 4.03 -4.23 -7.19
CA ALA A 41 3.87 -2.90 -6.61
C ALA A 41 4.80 -2.65 -5.40
N GLN A 42 5.14 -1.39 -5.17
CA GLN A 42 5.59 -0.87 -3.88
C GLN A 42 4.68 0.30 -3.46
N TYR A 43 3.78 0.07 -2.49
CA TYR A 43 2.91 1.11 -1.97
C TYR A 43 3.65 2.03 -1.01
N TYR A 44 3.42 3.34 -1.13
CA TYR A 44 4.09 4.31 -0.28
C TYR A 44 3.68 4.21 1.18
N TRP A 45 4.67 4.03 2.06
CA TRP A 45 4.47 4.03 3.51
C TRP A 45 3.97 5.37 4.05
N ALA A 46 4.23 6.48 3.35
CA ALA A 46 3.72 7.79 3.75
C ALA A 46 2.17 7.82 3.83
N HIS A 47 1.49 7.17 2.88
CA HIS A 47 0.03 7.08 2.90
C HIS A 47 -0.46 6.14 4.01
N LEU A 48 0.21 5.00 4.20
CA LEU A 48 -0.11 4.08 5.29
C LEU A 48 0.07 4.73 6.67
N ILE A 49 1.17 5.47 6.87
CA ILE A 49 1.42 6.23 8.11
C ILE A 49 0.34 7.28 8.34
N ARG A 50 -0.09 7.96 7.28
CA ARG A 50 -1.19 8.94 7.38
C ARG A 50 -2.50 8.26 7.80
N ASP A 51 -2.82 7.10 7.24
CA ASP A 51 -4.02 6.33 7.59
C ASP A 51 -3.96 5.85 9.05
N MET A 52 -2.81 5.35 9.51
CA MET A 52 -2.60 4.99 10.92
C MET A 52 -2.75 6.20 11.86
N ARG A 53 -2.22 7.38 11.48
CA ARG A 53 -2.40 8.62 12.26
C ARG A 53 -3.84 9.12 12.27
N PHE A 54 -4.62 8.83 11.23
CA PHE A 54 -6.05 9.12 11.22
C PHE A 54 -6.79 8.25 12.25
N LEU A 55 -6.45 6.97 12.36
CA LEU A 55 -7.03 6.06 13.36
C LEU A 55 -6.78 6.48 14.81
N LEU A 56 -5.72 7.24 15.09
CA LEU A 56 -5.50 7.84 16.42
C LEU A 56 -6.62 8.81 16.84
N LYS A 57 -7.41 9.31 15.89
CA LYS A 57 -8.55 10.21 16.15
C LYS A 57 -9.87 9.44 16.31
N HIS A 58 -9.87 8.11 16.13
CA HIS A 58 -11.06 7.28 16.18
C HIS A 58 -11.70 7.29 17.59
N PRO A 59 -13.04 7.28 17.73
CA PRO A 59 -13.69 7.30 19.05
C PRO A 59 -13.37 6.06 19.89
N ASP A 60 -13.27 4.88 19.28
CA ASP A 60 -12.94 3.64 19.98
C ASP A 60 -11.48 3.60 20.47
N LYS A 61 -11.31 3.26 21.75
CA LYS A 61 -10.01 3.19 22.43
C LYS A 61 -9.15 2.02 21.94
N LYS A 62 -9.76 0.88 21.57
CA LYS A 62 -8.99 -0.28 21.08
C LYS A 62 -8.36 0.03 19.73
N THR A 63 -9.10 0.67 18.83
CA THR A 63 -8.64 1.16 17.53
C THR A 63 -7.47 2.15 17.67
N LYS A 64 -7.56 3.09 18.61
CA LYS A 64 -6.45 4.00 18.94
C LYS A 64 -5.20 3.25 19.38
N ALA A 65 -5.32 2.39 20.39
CA ALA A 65 -4.19 1.64 20.93
C ALA A 65 -3.53 0.74 19.87
N TRP A 66 -4.34 0.10 19.03
CA TRP A 66 -3.85 -0.68 17.90
C TRP A 66 -3.07 0.17 16.89
N ALA A 67 -3.61 1.34 16.50
CA ALA A 67 -2.91 2.25 15.60
C ALA A 67 -1.61 2.82 16.19
N GLU A 68 -1.56 3.06 17.51
CA GLU A 68 -0.33 3.46 18.22
C GLU A 68 0.76 2.38 18.12
N GLN A 69 0.39 1.11 18.33
CA GLN A 69 1.32 -0.02 18.20
C GLN A 69 1.87 -0.16 16.78
N LEU A 70 1.01 0.02 15.76
CA LEU A 70 1.44 -0.01 14.36
C LEU A 70 2.40 1.14 14.05
N LEU A 71 2.15 2.35 14.55
CA LEU A 71 3.04 3.50 14.38
C LEU A 71 4.38 3.30 15.08
N ASP A 72 4.39 2.76 16.30
CA ASP A 72 5.62 2.43 17.01
C ASP A 72 6.46 1.38 16.25
N CYS A 73 5.82 0.31 15.77
CA CYS A 73 6.48 -0.70 14.95
C CYS A 73 7.03 -0.11 13.64
N SER A 74 6.29 0.81 13.02
CA SER A 74 6.71 1.50 11.80
C SER A 74 7.95 2.36 12.06
N LYS A 75 7.95 3.16 13.13
CA LYS A 75 9.10 3.98 13.53
C LYS A 75 10.35 3.15 13.73
N LYS A 76 10.26 2.06 14.50
CA LYS A 76 11.38 1.15 14.77
C LYS A 76 11.96 0.57 13.49
N ARG A 77 11.09 0.18 12.56
CA ARG A 77 11.52 -0.33 11.25
C ARG A 77 12.24 0.72 10.41
N PHE A 78 11.72 1.94 10.32
CA PHE A 78 12.40 3.01 9.61
C PHE A 78 13.74 3.35 10.24
N SER A 79 13.83 3.37 11.57
CA SER A 79 15.11 3.52 12.26
C SER A 79 16.11 2.39 11.98
N ALA A 80 15.64 1.15 11.77
CA ALA A 80 16.51 0.05 11.34
C ALA A 80 16.93 0.22 9.86
N TRP A 81 15.98 0.54 8.98
CA TRP A 81 16.22 0.81 7.56
C TRP A 81 17.23 1.95 7.32
N HIS A 82 17.14 3.03 8.07
CA HIS A 82 18.06 4.17 7.95
C HIS A 82 19.48 3.86 8.42
N ARG A 83 19.65 2.87 9.32
CA ARG A 83 20.96 2.42 9.82
C ARG A 83 21.46 1.16 9.12
N ARG A 84 20.85 0.77 7.99
CA ARG A 84 21.20 -0.47 7.28
C ARG A 84 22.68 -0.52 6.89
N ASP A 85 23.27 0.62 6.56
CA ASP A 85 24.68 0.74 6.16
C ASP A 85 25.66 0.61 7.35
N GLU A 86 25.16 0.64 8.59
CA GLU A 86 25.93 0.39 9.82
C GLU A 86 25.89 -1.08 10.25
N MET A 87 25.11 -1.92 9.55
CA MET A 87 24.86 -3.32 9.91
C MET A 87 25.53 -4.27 8.92
N THR A 88 25.84 -5.49 9.37
CA THR A 88 26.15 -6.58 8.43
C THR A 88 24.90 -6.95 7.65
N GLU A 89 25.05 -7.42 6.42
CA GLU A 89 23.93 -7.86 5.57
C GLU A 89 23.02 -8.87 6.29
N ALA A 90 23.59 -9.89 6.91
CA ALA A 90 22.85 -10.88 7.70
C ALA A 90 22.17 -10.26 8.94
N GLY A 91 22.82 -9.28 9.58
CA GLY A 91 22.25 -8.55 10.71
C GLY A 91 21.05 -7.70 10.30
N PHE A 92 21.18 -6.99 9.18
CA PHE A 92 20.12 -6.19 8.59
C PHE A 92 18.93 -7.06 8.16
N HIS A 93 19.19 -8.15 7.43
CA HIS A 93 18.16 -9.11 7.00
C HIS A 93 17.35 -9.67 8.18
N ARG A 94 18.00 -10.06 9.29
CA ARG A 94 17.27 -10.50 10.50
C ARG A 94 16.45 -9.38 11.13
N SER A 95 16.97 -8.15 11.15
CA SER A 95 16.27 -6.99 11.72
C SER A 95 15.01 -6.63 10.94
N ILE A 96 15.09 -6.58 9.61
CA ILE A 96 13.93 -6.24 8.76
C ILE A 96 12.85 -7.33 8.82
N LEU A 97 13.22 -8.62 8.85
CA LEU A 97 12.27 -9.71 9.04
C LEU A 97 11.55 -9.58 10.38
N THR A 98 12.30 -9.36 11.46
CA THR A 98 11.73 -9.16 12.80
C THR A 98 10.73 -8.01 12.82
N HIS A 99 11.06 -6.87 12.20
CA HIS A 99 10.19 -5.71 12.15
C HIS A 99 8.96 -5.90 11.24
N ARG A 100 9.11 -6.63 10.13
CA ARG A 100 8.01 -7.01 9.24
C ARG A 100 7.04 -7.91 10.00
N ASP A 101 7.54 -9.00 10.57
CA ASP A 101 6.71 -10.04 11.18
C ASP A 101 5.94 -9.49 12.38
N ARG A 102 6.60 -8.68 13.23
CA ARG A 102 5.92 -7.98 14.33
C ARG A 102 4.83 -7.03 13.86
N PHE A 103 5.06 -6.30 12.77
CA PHE A 103 4.02 -5.44 12.20
C PHE A 103 2.84 -6.26 11.67
N LEU A 104 3.12 -7.36 10.97
CA LEU A 104 2.11 -8.26 10.42
C LEU A 104 1.28 -8.95 11.51
N GLU A 105 1.91 -9.35 12.61
CA GLU A 105 1.24 -9.93 13.76
C GLU A 105 0.17 -9.01 14.34
N ILE A 106 0.47 -7.71 14.41
CA ILE A 106 -0.44 -6.69 14.94
C ILE A 106 -1.52 -6.34 13.90
N VAL A 107 -1.12 -6.04 12.66
CA VAL A 107 -2.04 -5.50 11.65
C VAL A 107 -3.09 -6.52 11.20
N ARG A 108 -2.77 -7.82 11.25
CA ARG A 108 -3.71 -8.91 10.89
C ARG A 108 -4.72 -9.25 11.99
N LYS A 109 -4.64 -8.60 13.16
CA LYS A 109 -5.56 -8.77 14.28
C LYS A 109 -6.22 -7.43 14.63
N PRO A 110 -7.00 -6.83 13.71
CA PRO A 110 -7.61 -5.53 13.95
C PRO A 110 -8.68 -5.61 15.05
N PRO A 111 -8.93 -4.52 15.79
CA PRO A 111 -10.13 -4.38 16.60
C PRO A 111 -11.38 -4.33 15.70
N ASP A 112 -12.56 -4.51 16.33
CA ASP A 112 -13.87 -4.51 15.66
C ASP A 112 -14.32 -3.08 15.31
N SER A 113 -13.58 -2.45 14.41
CA SER A 113 -13.99 -1.21 13.76
C SER A 113 -13.79 -1.35 12.27
N THR A 114 -14.71 -0.75 11.53
CA THR A 114 -14.74 -0.76 10.06
C THR A 114 -13.40 -0.26 9.48
N GLU A 115 -12.90 0.87 9.99
CA GLU A 115 -11.67 1.50 9.54
C GLU A 115 -10.43 0.66 9.82
N ALA A 116 -10.38 -0.06 10.95
CA ALA A 116 -9.30 -0.98 11.25
C ALA A 116 -9.34 -2.22 10.34
N GLY A 117 -10.53 -2.79 10.11
CA GLY A 117 -10.73 -3.91 9.20
C GLY A 117 -10.26 -3.59 7.78
N TYR A 118 -10.59 -2.39 7.27
CA TYR A 118 -10.12 -1.96 5.96
C TYR A 118 -8.62 -1.74 5.86
N LEU A 119 -7.97 -1.24 6.91
CA LEU A 119 -6.50 -1.12 6.93
C LEU A 119 -5.86 -2.51 6.97
N ALA A 120 -6.39 -3.43 7.78
CA ALA A 120 -5.90 -4.79 7.92
C ALA A 120 -6.06 -5.61 6.63
N ALA A 121 -7.15 -5.41 5.87
CA ALA A 121 -7.39 -6.09 4.60
C ALA A 121 -6.25 -5.90 3.58
N ARG A 122 -5.53 -4.78 3.67
CA ARG A 122 -4.36 -4.48 2.80
C ARG A 122 -3.15 -5.37 3.06
N PHE A 123 -3.18 -6.18 4.12
CA PHE A 123 -2.10 -7.11 4.54
C PHE A 123 -2.57 -8.56 4.57
N ALA A 124 -3.74 -8.85 4.00
CA ALA A 124 -4.29 -10.19 3.96
C ALA A 124 -3.49 -11.10 3.01
N VAL A 125 -3.54 -12.40 3.30
CA VAL A 125 -3.22 -13.42 2.30
C VAL A 125 -4.54 -13.75 1.60
N ILE A 126 -4.59 -13.50 0.30
CA ILE A 126 -5.76 -13.78 -0.52
C ILE A 126 -5.52 -15.06 -1.31
N LEU A 127 -6.58 -15.82 -1.53
CA LEU A 127 -6.58 -16.93 -2.48
C LEU A 127 -7.18 -16.43 -3.78
N PHE A 128 -6.59 -16.82 -4.90
CA PHE A 128 -7.08 -16.49 -6.22
C PHE A 128 -6.85 -17.66 -7.17
N GLN A 129 -7.61 -17.71 -8.26
CA GLN A 129 -7.44 -18.70 -9.31
C GLN A 129 -7.16 -17.96 -10.61
N ALA A 130 -6.06 -18.28 -11.26
CA ALA A 130 -5.76 -17.74 -12.59
C ALA A 130 -6.71 -18.39 -13.62
N GLU A 131 -7.14 -17.64 -14.63
CA GLU A 131 -8.10 -18.16 -15.62
C GLU A 131 -7.60 -19.37 -16.39
N ASP A 132 -6.30 -19.42 -16.65
CA ASP A 132 -5.66 -20.49 -17.41
C ASP A 132 -5.21 -21.66 -16.50
N SER A 133 -5.63 -21.65 -15.22
CA SER A 133 -5.22 -22.65 -14.22
C SER A 133 -6.39 -23.15 -13.38
N ASN A 134 -6.38 -24.45 -13.10
CA ASN A 134 -7.29 -25.06 -12.11
C ASN A 134 -6.72 -25.03 -10.69
N GLU A 135 -5.53 -24.47 -10.50
CA GLU A 135 -4.88 -24.36 -9.21
C GLU A 135 -5.29 -23.08 -8.49
N ILE A 136 -5.58 -23.21 -7.19
CA ILE A 136 -5.80 -22.07 -6.31
C ILE A 136 -4.42 -21.62 -5.82
N GLU A 137 -4.07 -20.39 -6.18
CA GLU A 137 -2.87 -19.71 -5.75
C GLU A 137 -3.15 -18.82 -4.55
N SER A 138 -2.08 -18.43 -3.85
CA SER A 138 -2.18 -17.48 -2.73
C SER A 138 -1.26 -16.30 -2.96
N TYR A 139 -1.72 -15.11 -2.62
CA TYR A 139 -0.93 -13.88 -2.69
C TYR A 139 -0.95 -13.16 -1.34
N ASP A 140 0.23 -12.88 -0.79
CA ASP A 140 0.36 -12.07 0.42
C ASP A 140 0.47 -10.59 0.03
N LEU A 141 -0.64 -9.86 0.18
CA LEU A 141 -0.73 -8.43 -0.16
C LEU A 141 0.27 -7.57 0.62
N SER A 142 0.79 -8.05 1.75
CA SER A 142 1.80 -7.30 2.50
C SER A 142 3.10 -7.12 1.72
N GLN A 143 3.42 -8.02 0.79
CA GLN A 143 4.64 -7.93 -0.01
C GLN A 143 4.73 -6.59 -0.74
N ASP A 144 3.60 -6.04 -1.18
CA ASP A 144 3.56 -4.75 -1.88
C ASP A 144 3.82 -3.55 -0.98
N TYR A 145 3.80 -3.71 0.34
CA TYR A 145 4.27 -2.69 1.27
C TYR A 145 5.72 -2.89 1.67
N PHE A 146 6.19 -4.14 1.74
CA PHE A 146 7.50 -4.47 2.31
C PHE A 146 8.60 -4.70 1.28
N ARG A 147 8.30 -4.59 -0.02
CA ARG A 147 9.25 -4.86 -1.11
C ARG A 147 10.57 -4.11 -1.00
N PHE A 148 10.53 -2.85 -0.58
CA PHE A 148 11.73 -2.03 -0.33
C PHE A 148 12.72 -2.66 0.64
N LEU A 149 12.26 -3.53 1.55
CA LEU A 149 13.15 -4.21 2.50
C LEU A 149 14.06 -5.25 1.83
N PHE A 150 13.61 -5.83 0.71
CA PHE A 150 14.24 -6.98 0.08
C PHE A 150 14.84 -6.67 -1.30
N GLU A 151 14.42 -5.56 -1.92
CA GLU A 151 14.84 -5.17 -3.27
C GLU A 151 15.75 -3.93 -3.24
N ALA A 152 16.92 -4.03 -3.85
CA ALA A 152 17.86 -2.91 -3.94
C ALA A 152 17.29 -1.76 -4.79
N GLY A 153 17.49 -0.52 -4.34
CA GLY A 153 17.05 0.67 -5.06
C GLY A 153 15.55 1.00 -4.97
N VAL A 154 14.76 0.18 -4.27
CA VAL A 154 13.35 0.46 -3.99
C VAL A 154 13.26 1.30 -2.71
N GLU A 155 12.57 2.45 -2.77
CA GLU A 155 12.39 3.32 -1.61
C GLU A 155 11.03 3.09 -0.94
N PRO A 156 10.94 3.15 0.40
CA PRO A 156 9.67 2.98 1.10
C PRO A 156 8.69 4.15 0.92
N THR A 157 9.18 5.30 0.46
CA THR A 157 8.39 6.53 0.25
C THR A 157 8.69 7.11 -1.13
N ASN A 158 7.80 7.97 -1.62
CA ASN A 158 7.93 8.61 -2.93
C ASN A 158 9.01 9.72 -2.96
N ASN A 159 9.89 9.81 -1.96
CA ASN A 159 10.80 10.94 -1.78
C ASN A 159 11.67 11.17 -3.01
N HIS A 160 12.26 10.10 -3.58
CA HIS A 160 13.02 10.22 -4.82
C HIS A 160 12.17 10.75 -5.98
N SER A 161 11.01 10.13 -6.23
CA SER A 161 10.10 10.54 -7.32
C SER A 161 9.63 11.99 -7.16
N GLU A 162 9.24 12.39 -5.95
CA GLU A 162 8.86 13.77 -5.63
C GLU A 162 10.02 14.74 -5.84
N GLN A 163 11.24 14.38 -5.45
CA GLN A 163 12.43 15.23 -5.67
C GLN A 163 12.71 15.43 -7.17
N GLN A 164 12.58 14.36 -7.97
CA GLN A 164 12.78 14.42 -9.42
C GLN A 164 11.74 15.28 -10.13
N ILE A 165 10.50 15.37 -9.65
CA ILE A 165 9.48 16.24 -10.29
C ILE A 165 9.37 17.60 -9.60
N ARG A 166 10.00 17.79 -8.44
CA ARG A 166 9.82 18.98 -7.60
C ARG A 166 10.07 20.26 -8.38
N HIS A 167 11.15 20.29 -9.15
CA HIS A 167 11.54 21.45 -9.94
C HIS A 167 10.51 21.79 -11.04
N CYS A 168 9.74 20.81 -11.53
CA CYS A 168 8.65 21.01 -12.48
C CYS A 168 7.34 21.47 -11.82
N VAL A 169 7.15 21.19 -10.51
CA VAL A 169 5.87 21.37 -9.82
C VAL A 169 5.88 22.53 -8.81
N ILE A 170 7.05 22.96 -8.31
CA ILE A 170 7.19 24.06 -7.32
C ILE A 170 6.54 25.39 -7.77
N GLY A 171 6.43 25.65 -9.07
CA GLY A 171 5.79 26.86 -9.61
C GLY A 171 4.25 26.81 -9.70
N ARG A 172 3.63 25.65 -9.48
CA ARG A 172 2.17 25.52 -9.54
C ARG A 172 1.58 25.91 -8.19
N ARG A 173 0.93 27.08 -8.10
CA ARG A 173 0.11 27.41 -6.92
C ARG A 173 -0.86 26.25 -6.67
N PRO A 174 -1.00 25.74 -5.44
CA PRO A 174 -2.04 24.77 -5.16
C PRO A 174 -3.38 25.48 -5.39
N PHE A 175 -4.13 25.05 -6.40
CA PHE A 175 -5.50 25.47 -6.58
C PHE A 175 -6.33 24.79 -5.46
N TYR A 176 -6.33 25.40 -4.28
CA TYR A 176 -7.25 25.02 -3.22
C TYR A 176 -8.66 25.41 -3.66
N TRP A 177 -9.48 24.39 -3.92
CA TRP A 177 -10.92 24.51 -4.08
C TRP A 177 -11.53 25.26 -2.88
N LYS A 178 -11.93 26.52 -3.12
CA LYS A 178 -12.77 27.32 -2.24
C LYS A 178 -14.24 26.93 -2.44
N TYR A 179 -14.67 25.77 -1.94
CA TYR A 179 -16.08 25.51 -1.65
C TYR A 179 -16.19 24.45 -0.53
N GLY A 180 -16.55 24.89 0.66
CA GLY A 180 -17.17 24.03 1.68
C GLY A 180 -16.32 22.90 2.27
N ALA A 181 -15.69 23.19 3.41
CA ALA A 181 -15.10 22.22 4.34
C ALA A 181 -16.14 21.30 5.02
N SER A 182 -17.23 20.92 4.35
CA SER A 182 -18.29 20.07 4.90
C SER A 182 -18.68 18.87 4.02
N GLN A 183 -18.01 18.63 2.88
CA GLN A 183 -18.26 17.43 2.05
C GLN A 183 -17.03 16.56 1.77
N ALA A 184 -15.81 17.02 2.06
CA ALA A 184 -14.59 16.19 1.93
C ALA A 184 -14.42 15.13 3.05
N GLN A 185 -15.40 15.01 3.96
CA GLN A 185 -15.46 14.01 5.03
C GLN A 185 -16.28 12.75 4.67
N ARG A 186 -16.76 12.63 3.43
CA ARG A 186 -17.42 11.41 2.96
C ARG A 186 -16.87 11.03 1.60
N LYS A 187 -15.95 10.08 1.62
CA LYS A 187 -15.85 8.98 0.66
C LYS A 187 -14.72 8.06 1.11
N TRP A 188 -15.02 7.25 2.13
CA TRP A 188 -14.77 5.82 1.92
C TRP A 188 -15.49 5.49 0.61
N PRO A 189 -14.83 4.99 -0.45
CA PRO A 189 -15.59 4.30 -1.46
C PRO A 189 -16.32 3.19 -0.71
N ALA A 190 -17.63 3.30 -0.58
CA ALA A 190 -18.50 2.19 -0.28
C ALA A 190 -18.48 1.27 -1.52
N LEU A 191 -17.35 0.60 -1.72
CA LEU A 191 -17.05 -0.36 -2.79
C LEU A 191 -15.84 -1.15 -2.26
N SER A 192 -15.87 -2.45 -2.05
CA SER A 192 -16.81 -3.45 -2.52
C SER A 192 -16.81 -4.59 -1.51
N ARG A 193 -17.92 -5.33 -1.44
CA ARG A 193 -17.83 -6.74 -1.08
C ARG A 193 -16.69 -7.33 -1.89
N VAL A 194 -15.81 -8.04 -1.21
CA VAL A 194 -14.90 -8.96 -1.87
C VAL A 194 -15.78 -10.07 -2.44
N ASP A 195 -16.31 -9.85 -3.64
CA ASP A 195 -16.73 -10.94 -4.52
C ASP A 195 -15.44 -11.42 -5.18
N VAL A 196 -14.95 -12.55 -4.69
CA VAL A 196 -13.75 -13.24 -5.19
C VAL A 196 -14.00 -13.84 -6.58
N ASP A 197 -15.26 -13.87 -7.03
CA ASP A 197 -15.64 -14.33 -8.36
C ASP A 197 -15.88 -13.14 -9.30
N ARG A 198 -14.86 -12.77 -10.10
CA ARG A 198 -15.09 -12.16 -11.42
C ARG A 198 -13.84 -12.15 -12.30
N HIS A 199 -13.84 -13.14 -13.20
CA HIS A 199 -13.28 -13.21 -14.55
C HIS A 199 -12.43 -12.02 -15.05
N ARG A 200 -11.21 -12.34 -15.49
CA ARG A 200 -10.38 -11.48 -16.35
C ARG A 200 -11.04 -11.41 -17.73
N HIS A 201 -11.13 -10.21 -18.27
CA HIS A 201 -11.37 -10.03 -19.70
C HIS A 201 -10.53 -8.85 -20.19
N LEU A 202 -9.66 -9.17 -21.14
CA LEU A 202 -9.09 -8.33 -22.21
C LEU A 202 -8.41 -7.01 -21.82
#